data_AF-A0A955EXZ1-F1
#
_entry.id   AF-A0A955EXZ1-F1
#
_cell.length_a   1.000
_cell.length_b   1.000
_cell.length_c   1.000
_cell.angle_alpha   90.00
_cell.angle_beta   90.00
_cell.angle_gamma   90.00
#
_symmetry.space_group_name_H-M   'P 1'
#
loop_
_entity.id
_entity.type
_entity.pdbx_description
1 polymer ?
#
loop_
_entity_poly.entity_id
_entity_poly.type
_entity_poly.pdbx_seq_one_letter_code
_entity_poly.pdbx_strand_id
1 'polypeptide(L)'
;MSAERLEDLIQRHLDGDLVGRDRDAFEERLMNDPAAREALARAVQEDHELGVALGRPAPAIKRPARPMSPWPLAVAGLAAAAALLGLLFWPDG
;
A
#
# COMPACT_ATOMS: atom_id res chain seq x y z
N MET A 1 2.91 25.65 0.11
CA MET A 1 2.66 24.70 -0.99
C MET A 1 1.24 24.91 -1.49
N SER A 2 1.02 24.93 -2.81
CA SER A 2 -0.33 25.01 -3.40
C SER A 2 -1.04 23.66 -3.32
N ALA A 3 -2.37 23.65 -3.53
CA ALA A 3 -3.17 22.42 -3.59
C ALA A 3 -2.72 21.50 -4.74
N GLU A 4 -2.51 22.05 -5.94
CA GLU A 4 -2.03 21.29 -7.12
C GLU A 4 -0.69 20.61 -6.86
N ARG A 5 0.22 21.29 -6.14
CA ARG A 5 1.53 20.73 -5.77
C ARG A 5 1.39 19.60 -4.75
N LEU A 6 0.39 19.66 -3.86
CA LEU A 6 0.10 18.58 -2.92
C LEU A 6 -0.45 17.36 -3.65
N GLU A 7 -1.36 17.55 -4.60
CA GLU A 7 -1.96 16.47 -5.40
C GLU A 7 -0.90 15.72 -6.22
N ASP A 8 0.04 16.44 -6.86
CA ASP A 8 1.19 15.84 -7.56
C ASP A 8 2.03 14.93 -6.63
N LEU A 9 2.32 15.40 -5.42
CA LEU A 9 3.08 14.63 -4.44
C LEU A 9 2.30 13.41 -3.94
N ILE A 10 0.97 13.52 -3.79
CA ILE A 10 0.10 12.40 -3.42
C ILE A 10 0.13 11.33 -4.53
N GLN A 11 -0.01 11.72 -5.80
CA GLN A 11 0.03 10.76 -6.91
C GLN A 11 1.37 10.04 -6.96
N ARG A 12 2.47 10.79 -6.94
CA ARG A 12 3.82 10.21 -6.90
C ARG A 12 4.06 9.32 -5.68
N HIS A 13 3.43 9.62 -4.55
CA HIS A 13 3.48 8.77 -3.37
C HIS A 13 2.78 7.42 -3.62
N LEU A 14 1.60 7.43 -4.22
CA LEU A 14 0.85 6.22 -4.58
C LEU A 14 1.57 5.39 -5.64
N ASP A 15 2.21 6.05 -6.61
CA ASP A 15 3.02 5.40 -7.64
C ASP A 15 4.38 4.87 -7.10
N GLY A 16 4.76 5.25 -5.88
CA GLY A 16 6.03 4.86 -5.27
C GLY A 16 7.26 5.62 -5.79
N ASP A 17 7.05 6.73 -6.52
CA ASP A 17 8.10 7.56 -7.14
C ASP A 17 8.45 8.80 -6.29
N LEU A 18 7.94 8.88 -5.07
CA LEU A 18 8.24 9.98 -4.17
C LEU A 18 9.59 9.77 -3.45
N VAL A 19 10.60 10.58 -3.80
CA VAL A 19 11.98 10.45 -3.29
C VAL A 19 12.60 11.77 -2.83
N GLY A 20 13.62 11.65 -1.97
CA GLY A 20 14.46 12.78 -1.53
C GLY A 20 13.66 13.91 -0.89
N ARG A 21 13.98 15.16 -1.24
CA ARG A 21 13.41 16.36 -0.61
C ARG A 21 11.89 16.49 -0.80
N ASP A 22 11.35 15.94 -1.89
CA ASP A 22 9.90 15.97 -2.13
C ASP A 22 9.16 15.07 -1.14
N ARG A 23 9.78 13.93 -0.75
CA ARG A 23 9.26 13.08 0.31
C ARG A 23 9.28 13.80 1.66
N ASP A 24 10.39 14.43 2.01
CA ASP A 24 10.52 15.14 3.28
C ASP A 24 9.50 16.28 3.39
N ALA A 25 9.33 17.07 2.32
CA ALA A 25 8.35 18.16 2.25
C ALA A 25 6.90 17.64 2.32
N PHE A 26 6.63 16.50 1.70
CA PHE A 26 5.31 15.86 1.76
C PHE A 26 5.00 15.33 3.17
N GLU A 27 5.95 14.64 3.81
CA GLU A 27 5.79 14.15 5.19
C GLU A 27 5.65 15.30 6.19
N GLU A 28 6.45 16.36 6.06
CA GLU A 28 6.31 17.59 6.87
C GLU A 28 4.91 18.19 6.71
N ARG A 29 4.39 18.24 5.47
CA ARG A 29 3.04 18.76 5.23
C ARG A 29 1.98 17.90 5.90
N LEU A 30 2.06 16.58 5.79
CA LEU A 30 1.10 15.68 6.43
C LEU A 30 1.09 15.82 7.96
N MET A 31 2.25 16.05 8.58
CA MET A 31 2.34 16.26 10.02
C MET A 31 1.65 17.56 10.46
N ASN A 32 1.79 18.62 9.68
CA ASN A 32 1.36 19.97 10.07
C ASN A 32 -0.03 20.36 9.55
N ASP A 33 -0.56 19.66 8.53
CA ASP A 33 -1.81 20.02 7.87
C ASP A 33 -2.84 18.85 7.90
N PRO A 34 -3.92 18.96 8.69
CA PRO A 34 -4.99 17.96 8.68
C PRO A 34 -5.69 17.83 7.33
N ALA A 35 -5.84 18.93 6.57
CA ALA A 35 -6.48 18.86 5.26
C ALA A 35 -5.64 18.05 4.26
N ALA A 36 -4.31 18.10 4.39
CA ALA A 36 -3.42 17.27 3.57
C ALA A 36 -3.54 15.77 3.90
N ARG A 37 -3.75 15.42 5.17
CA ARG A 37 -4.02 14.04 5.59
C ARG A 37 -5.35 13.53 5.05
N GLU A 38 -6.39 14.36 5.08
CA GLU A 38 -7.67 14.01 4.48
C GLU A 38 -7.57 13.83 2.97
N ALA A 39 -6.84 14.69 2.27
CA ALA A 39 -6.59 14.57 0.84
C ALA A 39 -5.89 13.26 0.49
N LEU A 40 -4.84 12.90 1.23
CA LEU A 40 -4.15 11.61 1.06
C LEU A 40 -5.10 10.43 1.33
N ALA A 41 -5.90 10.49 2.41
CA ALA A 41 -6.83 9.41 2.74
C ALA A 41 -7.88 9.20 1.65
N ARG A 42 -8.39 10.28 1.04
CA ARG A 42 -9.31 10.20 -0.11
C ARG A 42 -8.64 9.57 -1.32
N ALA A 43 -7.45 10.03 -1.69
CA ALA A 43 -6.73 9.48 -2.83
C ALA A 43 -6.39 7.99 -2.67
N VAL A 44 -6.01 7.55 -1.45
CA VAL A 44 -5.78 6.13 -1.14
C VAL A 44 -7.07 5.32 -1.26
N GLN A 45 -8.20 5.86 -0.82
CA GLN A 45 -9.49 5.21 -0.94
C GLN A 45 -9.91 5.07 -2.42
N GLU A 46 -9.73 6.12 -3.21
CA GLU A 46 -10.03 6.11 -4.65
C GLU A 46 -9.13 5.12 -5.41
N ASP A 47 -7.82 5.12 -5.15
CA ASP A 47 -6.88 4.14 -5.74
C ASP A 47 -7.25 2.71 -5.35
N HIS A 48 -7.66 2.49 -4.09
CA HIS A 48 -8.13 1.19 -3.63
C HIS A 48 -9.39 0.75 -4.37
N GLU A 49 -10.40 1.62 -4.51
CA GLU A 49 -11.65 1.33 -5.21
C GLU A 49 -11.41 1.03 -6.69
N LEU A 50 -10.53 1.80 -7.34
CA LEU A 50 -10.09 1.54 -8.72
C LEU A 50 -9.33 0.22 -8.81
N GLY A 51 -8.45 -0.08 -7.86
CA GLY A 51 -7.74 -1.35 -7.78
C GLY A 51 -8.70 -2.52 -7.68
N VAL A 52 -9.71 -2.45 -6.82
CA VAL A 52 -10.75 -3.47 -6.68
C VAL A 52 -11.55 -3.63 -7.99
N ALA A 53 -11.95 -2.53 -8.63
CA ALA A 53 -12.68 -2.55 -9.89
C ALA A 53 -11.85 -3.18 -11.03
N LEU A 54 -10.54 -2.98 -11.02
CA LEU A 54 -9.59 -3.56 -11.98
C LEU A 54 -9.14 -4.99 -11.61
N GLY A 55 -9.71 -5.58 -10.54
CA GLY A 55 -9.36 -6.92 -10.08
C GLY A 55 -7.96 -7.04 -9.47
N ARG A 56 -7.33 -5.91 -9.10
CA ARG A 56 -6.09 -5.94 -8.33
C ARG A 56 -6.40 -6.40 -6.90
N PRO A 57 -5.59 -7.31 -6.33
CA PRO A 57 -5.77 -7.71 -4.94
C PRO A 57 -5.58 -6.50 -4.04
N ALA A 58 -6.56 -6.24 -3.18
CA ALA A 58 -6.45 -5.25 -2.12
C ALA A 58 -5.12 -5.45 -1.37
N PRO A 59 -4.32 -4.38 -1.14
CA PRO A 59 -3.16 -4.50 -0.28
C PRO A 59 -3.65 -4.97 1.09
N ALA A 60 -3.17 -6.13 1.52
CA ALA A 60 -3.50 -6.69 2.83
C ALA A 60 -2.89 -5.76 3.89
N ILE A 61 -3.65 -4.75 4.33
CA ILE A 61 -3.29 -3.94 5.49
C ILE A 61 -3.29 -4.90 6.67
N LYS A 62 -2.12 -5.44 7.00
CA LYS A 62 -1.88 -6.19 8.22
C LYS A 62 -2.10 -5.23 9.37
N ARG A 63 -3.34 -5.14 9.84
CA ARG A 63 -3.70 -4.42 11.07
C ARG A 63 -2.74 -4.95 12.14
N PRO A 64 -1.86 -4.10 12.73
CA PRO A 64 -0.89 -4.57 13.71
C PRO A 64 -1.69 -5.24 14.82
N ALA A 65 -1.49 -6.55 14.97
CA ALA A 65 -2.17 -7.34 15.97
C ALA A 65 -1.88 -6.68 17.32
N ARG A 66 -2.94 -6.17 17.95
CA ARG A 66 -2.91 -5.62 19.30
C ARG A 66 -2.28 -6.71 20.21
N PRO A 67 -1.17 -6.45 20.92
CA PRO A 67 -0.58 -7.46 21.78
C PRO A 67 -1.47 -7.57 23.02
N MET A 68 -2.39 -8.53 23.00
CA MET A 68 -3.23 -8.83 24.16
C MET A 68 -3.08 -10.31 24.48
N SER A 69 -2.12 -10.57 25.36
CA SER A 69 -2.01 -11.69 26.31
C SER A 69 -1.89 -13.13 25.75
N PRO A 70 -1.06 -13.99 26.37
CA PRO A 70 -0.73 -15.31 25.85
C PRO A 70 -1.74 -16.36 26.32
N TRP A 71 -2.49 -16.96 25.40
CA TRP A 71 -2.96 -18.33 25.59
C TRP A 71 -3.00 -19.04 24.24
N PRO A 72 -2.46 -20.27 24.12
CA PRO A 72 -2.25 -20.90 22.83
C PRO A 72 -3.43 -21.79 22.48
N LEU A 73 -4.26 -21.42 21.51
CA LEU A 73 -5.11 -22.37 20.79
C LEU A 73 -5.36 -21.92 19.36
N ALA A 74 -5.36 -22.92 18.48
CA ALA A 74 -5.87 -22.94 17.11
C ALA A 74 -4.93 -22.44 16.00
N VAL A 75 -4.02 -23.33 15.64
CA VAL A 75 -3.69 -23.70 14.25
C VAL A 75 -4.93 -23.66 13.36
N ALA A 76 -4.88 -22.90 12.26
CA ALA A 76 -5.60 -23.21 11.02
C ALA A 76 -5.00 -22.46 9.83
N GLY A 77 -4.34 -23.20 8.92
CA GLY A 77 -4.32 -22.82 7.50
C GLY A 77 -3.01 -22.31 6.89
N LEU A 78 -1.92 -23.04 7.07
CA LEU A 78 -0.84 -23.09 6.06
C LEU A 78 -1.37 -23.80 4.80
N ALA A 79 -1.73 -23.05 3.74
CA ALA A 79 -1.89 -23.54 2.37
C ALA A 79 -2.12 -22.32 1.47
N ALA A 80 -1.47 -22.07 0.33
CA ALA A 80 -0.42 -22.75 -0.39
C ALA A 80 0.24 -21.66 -1.25
N ALA A 81 1.52 -21.40 -1.03
CA ALA A 81 2.37 -20.67 -1.96
C ALA A 81 3.29 -21.69 -2.63
N ALA A 82 3.48 -21.52 -3.94
CA ALA A 82 4.36 -22.28 -4.83
C ALA A 82 3.84 -23.67 -5.27
N ALA A 83 3.39 -23.78 -6.54
CA ALA A 83 3.74 -24.87 -7.49
C ALA A 83 2.86 -24.92 -8.78
N LEU A 84 2.48 -23.77 -9.37
CA LEU A 84 2.11 -23.72 -10.80
C LEU A 84 3.04 -22.76 -11.57
N LEU A 85 4.32 -22.75 -11.19
CA LEU A 85 5.43 -22.16 -11.93
C LEU A 85 6.40 -23.28 -12.34
N GLY A 86 5.89 -24.27 -13.09
CA GLY A 86 6.65 -25.42 -13.59
C GLY A 86 6.48 -25.69 -15.08
N LEU A 87 5.78 -24.80 -15.83
CA LEU A 87 5.61 -24.92 -17.29
C LEU A 87 6.35 -23.83 -18.07
N LEU A 88 7.39 -23.25 -17.47
CA LEU A 88 8.24 -22.23 -18.10
C LEU A 88 9.73 -22.56 -17.85
N PHE A 89 10.12 -23.82 -18.05
CA PHE A 89 11.52 -24.23 -18.06
C PHE A 89 11.77 -25.20 -19.22
N TRP A 90 11.68 -24.65 -20.44
CA TRP A 90 12.38 -25.16 -21.62
C TRP A 90 13.13 -23.99 -22.25
N PRO A 91 14.47 -24.04 -22.23
CA PRO A 91 15.21 -23.70 -23.43
C PRO A 91 16.21 -24.80 -23.80
N ASP A 92 16.22 -25.11 -25.10
CA ASP A 92 17.20 -25.89 -25.85
C ASP A 92 18.65 -25.70 -25.40
N GLY A 93 19.40 -26.82 -25.35
CA GLY A 93 20.85 -26.87 -25.16
C GLY A 93 21.35 -28.28 -24.86
#